data_AF-A0A515HIS1-F1
#
_entry.id   AF-A0A515HIS1-F1
#
_cell.length_a   1.000
_cell.length_b   1.000
_cell.length_c   1.000
_cell.angle_alpha   90.00
_cell.angle_beta   90.00
_cell.angle_gamma   90.00
#
_symmetry.space_group_name_H-M   'P 1'
#
loop_
_entity.id
_entity.type
_entity.pdbx_description
1 polymer ?
#
loop_
_entity_poly.entity_id
_entity_poly.type
_entity_poly.pdbx_seq_one_letter_code
_entity_poly.pdbx_strand_id
1 'polypeptide(L)'
;MRMHDVLGIERGFVVHANTHGFDNSVDLDAVARSAGRYLAVVRLDATASPTGCKALHQAGARGVRFAFNPQHGGELDLVVFNHVMRCIDGLGWFVELHFAGAALPDLQPWIASIPAPVVIDHFGRIDPGLGMDQAPFRSLLALAAHRHVWIKLTGADRISRVGPPYADVQPIAQRLVEVAADRLLWGSDWPHTGYFDPQRMPQAGGLLDALCNFVPQADLRDRILVDNPLNLIGAA
;
A
#
# COMPACT_ATOMS: atom_id res chain seq x y z
N MET A 1 13.14 -2.47 15.31
CA MET A 1 12.89 -1.01 15.12
C MET A 1 11.99 -0.61 16.28
N ARG A 2 12.38 0.36 17.12
CA ARG A 2 11.69 0.63 18.41
C ARG A 2 10.17 0.78 18.27
N MET A 3 9.69 1.45 17.23
CA MET A 3 8.24 1.58 16.97
C MET A 3 7.57 0.22 16.71
N HIS A 4 8.14 -0.63 15.86
CA HIS A 4 7.62 -1.98 15.63
C HIS A 4 7.65 -2.84 16.90
N ASP A 5 8.74 -2.74 17.68
CA ASP A 5 8.89 -3.54 18.89
C ASP A 5 7.85 -3.14 19.97
N VAL A 6 7.46 -1.85 20.03
CA VAL A 6 6.38 -1.35 20.90
C VAL A 6 4.99 -1.81 20.42
N LEU A 7 4.76 -1.84 19.10
CA LEU A 7 3.47 -2.21 18.52
C LEU A 7 3.30 -3.72 18.28
N GLY A 8 4.32 -4.54 18.59
CA GLY A 8 4.30 -5.98 18.31
C GLY A 8 4.39 -6.33 16.82
N ILE A 9 4.92 -5.44 15.97
CA ILE A 9 5.06 -5.69 14.53
C ILE A 9 6.32 -6.52 14.28
N GLU A 10 6.14 -7.79 13.95
CA GLU A 10 7.25 -8.72 13.72
C GLU A 10 7.87 -8.56 12.33
N ARG A 11 7.03 -8.39 11.30
CA ARG A 11 7.42 -8.31 9.89
C ARG A 11 6.77 -7.12 9.18
N GLY A 12 7.32 -6.70 8.06
CA GLY A 12 6.72 -5.62 7.27
C GLY A 12 7.44 -5.32 5.97
N PHE A 13 6.86 -4.40 5.21
CA PHE A 13 7.46 -3.88 3.98
C PHE A 13 8.12 -2.53 4.23
N VAL A 14 9.34 -2.37 3.74
CA VAL A 14 9.99 -1.07 3.57
C VAL A 14 9.65 -0.59 2.17
N VAL A 15 8.79 0.43 2.09
CA VAL A 15 8.29 0.96 0.83
C VAL A 15 9.12 2.17 0.42
N HIS A 16 9.72 2.11 -0.77
CA HIS A 16 10.64 3.14 -1.25
C HIS A 16 9.97 4.51 -1.32
N ALA A 17 10.60 5.50 -0.68
CA ALA A 17 10.09 6.86 -0.60
C ALA A 17 10.43 7.66 -1.87
N ASN A 18 9.48 8.47 -2.34
CA ASN A 18 9.65 9.23 -3.58
C ASN A 18 10.87 10.16 -3.59
N THR A 19 11.30 10.64 -2.42
CA THR A 19 12.43 11.55 -2.23
C THR A 19 13.78 10.95 -2.59
N HIS A 20 13.90 9.63 -2.64
CA HIS A 20 15.14 8.93 -3.02
C HIS A 20 15.20 8.60 -4.52
N GLY A 21 14.22 9.07 -5.30
CA GLY A 21 14.18 8.81 -6.75
C GLY A 21 13.98 7.33 -7.04
N PHE A 22 14.96 6.73 -7.71
CA PHE A 22 14.99 5.30 -8.08
C PHE A 22 16.18 4.56 -7.43
N ASP A 23 16.90 5.20 -6.50
CA ASP A 23 18.00 4.58 -5.76
C ASP A 23 17.46 3.80 -4.55
N ASN A 24 17.24 2.50 -4.74
CA ASN A 24 16.70 1.61 -3.71
C ASN A 24 17.70 1.20 -2.62
N SER A 25 18.92 1.75 -2.61
CA SER A 25 19.99 1.30 -1.70
C SER A 25 19.63 1.41 -0.22
N VAL A 26 18.91 2.46 0.19
CA VAL A 26 18.52 2.67 1.58
C VAL A 26 17.52 1.62 2.08
N ASP A 27 16.56 1.23 1.26
CA ASP A 27 15.56 0.22 1.63
C ASP A 27 16.18 -1.18 1.67
N LEU A 28 17.08 -1.47 0.73
CA LEU A 28 17.81 -2.73 0.69
C LEU A 28 18.81 -2.86 1.86
N ASP A 29 19.46 -1.78 2.30
CA ASP A 29 20.25 -1.77 3.54
C ASP A 29 19.36 -2.09 4.76
N ALA A 30 18.18 -1.47 4.83
CA ALA A 30 17.23 -1.74 5.90
C ALA A 30 16.76 -3.20 5.92
N VAL A 31 16.49 -3.78 4.74
CA VAL A 31 16.16 -5.21 4.60
C VAL A 31 17.32 -6.10 5.04
N ALA A 32 18.53 -5.85 4.57
CA ALA A 32 19.71 -6.65 4.92
C ALA A 32 20.00 -6.66 6.43
N ARG A 33 19.71 -5.55 7.11
CA ARG A 33 19.91 -5.40 8.56
C ARG A 33 18.73 -5.85 9.41
N SER A 34 17.64 -6.31 8.78
CA SER A 34 16.39 -6.66 9.47
C SER A 34 16.38 -8.06 10.09
N ALA A 35 17.39 -8.88 9.83
CA ALA A 35 17.41 -10.30 10.18
C ALA A 35 16.17 -11.07 9.67
N GLY A 36 15.75 -10.78 8.43
CA GLY A 36 14.61 -11.41 7.77
C GLY A 36 13.24 -10.85 8.16
N ARG A 37 13.18 -9.79 8.99
CA ARG A 37 11.91 -9.14 9.37
C ARG A 37 11.28 -8.35 8.24
N TYR A 38 12.09 -7.80 7.33
CA TYR A 38 11.60 -6.85 6.33
C TYR A 38 11.86 -7.30 4.90
N LEU A 39 10.93 -6.90 4.02
CA LEU A 39 11.04 -7.02 2.56
C LEU A 39 10.91 -5.63 1.95
N ALA A 40 11.46 -5.44 0.74
CA ALA A 40 11.40 -4.15 0.06
C ALA A 40 10.27 -4.09 -0.99
N VAL A 41 9.66 -2.91 -1.09
CA VAL A 41 8.89 -2.48 -2.27
C VAL A 41 9.68 -1.35 -2.93
N VAL A 42 10.26 -1.64 -4.08
CA VAL A 42 11.24 -0.78 -4.75
C VAL A 42 10.57 0.19 -5.73
N ARG A 43 11.29 1.20 -6.23
CA ARG A 43 10.92 1.94 -7.45
C ARG A 43 11.90 1.62 -8.56
N LEU A 44 11.37 1.57 -9.78
CA LEU A 44 12.12 1.27 -10.99
C LEU A 44 11.75 2.27 -12.08
N ASP A 45 12.69 2.57 -12.97
CA ASP A 45 12.51 3.45 -14.11
C ASP A 45 12.83 2.74 -15.44
N ALA A 46 12.97 3.50 -16.53
CA ALA A 46 13.31 2.98 -17.85
C ALA A 46 14.66 2.24 -17.91
N THR A 47 15.55 2.41 -16.92
CA THR A 47 16.84 1.73 -16.85
C THR A 47 16.76 0.33 -16.26
N ALA A 48 15.59 -0.07 -15.75
CA ALA A 48 15.36 -1.41 -15.22
C ALA A 48 15.70 -2.50 -16.26
N SER A 49 16.24 -3.61 -15.78
CA SER A 49 16.54 -4.78 -16.61
C SER A 49 16.10 -6.06 -15.90
N PRO A 50 15.81 -7.16 -16.63
CA PRO A 50 15.46 -8.43 -16.01
C PRO A 50 16.54 -8.95 -15.04
N THR A 51 17.82 -8.80 -15.39
CA THR A 51 18.94 -9.18 -14.52
C THR A 51 18.98 -8.33 -13.25
N GLY A 52 18.79 -7.01 -13.36
CA GLY A 52 18.71 -6.11 -12.21
C GLY A 52 17.54 -6.46 -11.29
N CYS A 53 16.36 -6.75 -11.85
CA CYS A 53 15.19 -7.14 -11.07
C CYS A 53 15.38 -8.47 -10.33
N LYS A 54 16.07 -9.44 -10.96
CA LYS A 54 16.47 -10.70 -10.28
C LYS A 54 17.43 -10.45 -9.11
N ALA A 55 18.40 -9.56 -9.28
CA ALA A 55 19.31 -9.19 -8.19
C ALA A 55 18.56 -8.50 -7.04
N LEU A 56 17.63 -7.60 -7.33
CA LEU A 56 16.77 -6.97 -6.33
C LEU A 56 15.90 -8.00 -5.60
N HIS A 57 15.36 -8.99 -6.31
CA HIS A 57 14.57 -10.07 -5.70
C HIS A 57 15.41 -10.90 -4.71
N GLN A 58 16.65 -11.22 -5.07
CA GLN A 58 17.61 -11.88 -4.16
C GLN A 58 17.95 -11.03 -2.94
N ALA A 59 17.96 -9.70 -3.09
CA ALA A 59 18.15 -8.75 -2.00
C ALA A 59 16.89 -8.50 -1.14
N GLY A 60 15.78 -9.20 -1.42
CA GLY A 60 14.55 -9.14 -0.61
C GLY A 60 13.45 -8.21 -1.15
N ALA A 61 13.56 -7.71 -2.39
CA ALA A 61 12.45 -7.01 -3.03
C ALA A 61 11.33 -7.99 -3.42
N ARG A 62 10.07 -7.58 -3.19
CA ARG A 62 8.85 -8.37 -3.51
C ARG A 62 7.76 -7.56 -4.21
N GLY A 63 7.98 -6.28 -4.43
CA GLY A 63 7.04 -5.45 -5.17
C GLY A 63 7.71 -4.22 -5.76
N VAL A 64 7.03 -3.59 -6.71
CA VAL A 64 7.42 -2.31 -7.29
C VAL A 64 6.31 -1.28 -7.10
N ARG A 65 6.68 -0.05 -6.72
CA ARG A 65 5.74 1.04 -6.48
C ARG A 65 5.71 2.06 -7.61
N PHE A 66 4.51 2.38 -8.07
CA PHE A 66 4.22 3.51 -8.94
C PHE A 66 3.36 4.53 -8.17
N ALA A 67 4.02 5.58 -7.69
CA ALA A 67 3.36 6.69 -7.01
C ALA A 67 3.25 7.89 -7.95
N PHE A 68 2.05 8.14 -8.46
CA PHE A 68 1.72 9.18 -9.42
C PHE A 68 0.53 10.04 -8.95
N ASN A 69 0.43 10.26 -7.64
CA ASN A 69 -0.49 11.25 -7.10
C ASN A 69 0.04 12.66 -7.43
N PRO A 70 -0.72 13.50 -8.18
CA PRO A 70 -0.26 14.83 -8.59
C PRO A 70 0.08 15.76 -7.43
N GLN A 71 -0.51 15.55 -6.24
CA GLN A 71 -0.18 16.31 -5.03
C GLN A 71 1.30 16.14 -4.60
N HIS A 72 1.96 15.08 -5.07
CA HIS A 72 3.37 14.80 -4.82
C HIS A 72 4.21 14.90 -6.11
N GLY A 73 3.68 15.54 -7.16
CA GLY A 73 4.39 15.77 -8.43
C GLY A 73 4.62 14.52 -9.28
N GLY A 74 3.86 13.44 -9.04
CA GLY A 74 3.99 12.22 -9.82
C GLY A 74 2.99 12.15 -10.98
N GLU A 75 3.41 11.55 -12.09
CA GLU A 75 2.58 11.28 -13.27
C GLU A 75 2.75 9.81 -13.68
N LEU A 76 1.69 9.22 -14.25
CA LEU A 76 1.72 7.83 -14.72
C LEU A 76 2.35 7.78 -16.11
N ASP A 77 3.55 7.21 -16.20
CA ASP A 77 4.17 6.85 -17.47
C ASP A 77 3.89 5.37 -17.79
N LEU A 78 2.98 5.14 -18.73
CA LEU A 78 2.61 3.79 -19.17
C LEU A 78 3.73 3.08 -19.95
N VAL A 79 4.66 3.82 -20.56
CA VAL A 79 5.82 3.22 -21.25
C VAL A 79 6.76 2.62 -20.22
N VAL A 80 7.09 3.38 -19.18
CA VAL A 80 7.92 2.91 -18.05
C VAL A 80 7.22 1.79 -17.30
N PHE A 81 5.93 1.93 -17.00
CA PHE A 81 5.14 0.88 -16.35
C PHE A 81 5.24 -0.45 -17.12
N ASN A 82 4.92 -0.45 -18.42
CA ASN A 82 4.95 -1.66 -19.24
C ASN A 82 6.36 -2.24 -19.38
N HIS A 83 7.40 -1.40 -19.41
CA HIS A 83 8.79 -1.85 -19.41
C HIS A 83 9.16 -2.57 -18.11
N VAL A 84 8.85 -1.96 -16.97
CA VAL A 84 9.10 -2.55 -15.66
C VAL A 84 8.32 -3.86 -15.49
N MET A 85 7.06 -3.92 -15.90
CA MET A 85 6.25 -5.15 -15.88
C MET A 85 6.92 -6.31 -16.62
N ARG A 86 7.53 -6.05 -17.79
CA ARG A 86 8.30 -7.08 -18.51
C ARG A 86 9.58 -7.48 -17.78
N CYS A 87 10.22 -6.54 -17.08
CA CYS A 87 11.47 -6.81 -16.37
C CYS A 87 11.26 -7.63 -15.09
N ILE A 88 10.10 -7.49 -14.44
CA ILE A 88 9.75 -8.23 -13.22
C ILE A 88 8.96 -9.53 -13.50
N ASP A 89 8.69 -9.83 -14.77
CA ASP A 89 7.92 -11.02 -15.16
C ASP A 89 8.56 -12.30 -14.59
N GLY A 90 7.70 -13.19 -14.09
CA GLY A 90 8.11 -14.43 -13.42
C GLY A 90 8.71 -14.28 -12.01
N LEU A 91 8.89 -13.07 -11.48
CA LEU A 91 9.39 -12.88 -10.10
C LEU A 91 8.31 -12.99 -9.03
N GLY A 92 7.04 -13.07 -9.42
CA GLY A 92 5.90 -13.10 -8.49
C GLY A 92 5.69 -11.79 -7.70
N TRP A 93 6.24 -10.67 -8.20
CA TRP A 93 6.12 -9.39 -7.52
C TRP A 93 4.71 -8.80 -7.63
N PHE A 94 4.29 -8.09 -6.58
CA PHE A 94 3.12 -7.24 -6.66
C PHE A 94 3.48 -5.83 -7.15
N VAL A 95 2.47 -5.14 -7.68
CA VAL A 95 2.56 -3.75 -8.10
C VAL A 95 1.78 -2.89 -7.13
N GLU A 96 2.46 -1.92 -6.51
CA GLU A 96 1.85 -0.99 -5.58
C GLU A 96 1.54 0.34 -6.27
N LEU A 97 0.30 0.82 -6.14
CA LEU A 97 -0.18 2.02 -6.82
C LEU A 97 -0.62 3.08 -5.80
N HIS A 98 -0.12 4.31 -5.99
CA HIS A 98 -0.58 5.47 -5.25
C HIS A 98 -0.93 6.62 -6.20
N PHE A 99 -2.18 7.05 -6.13
CA PHE A 99 -2.78 8.06 -7.02
C PHE A 99 -3.80 8.90 -6.24
N ALA A 100 -4.37 9.93 -6.88
CA ALA A 100 -5.46 10.70 -6.30
C ALA A 100 -6.78 9.93 -6.40
N GLY A 101 -7.57 9.85 -5.32
CA GLY A 101 -8.79 9.04 -5.29
C GLY A 101 -9.81 9.45 -6.36
N ALA A 102 -9.90 10.74 -6.67
CA ALA A 102 -10.77 11.25 -7.73
C ALA A 102 -10.47 10.69 -9.12
N ALA A 103 -9.24 10.21 -9.39
CA ALA A 103 -8.85 9.62 -10.67
C ALA A 103 -9.24 8.13 -10.78
N LEU A 104 -9.72 7.51 -9.71
CA LEU A 104 -9.99 6.07 -9.66
C LEU A 104 -11.00 5.57 -10.71
N PRO A 105 -12.09 6.31 -11.05
CA PRO A 105 -13.00 5.90 -12.12
C PRO A 105 -12.30 5.77 -13.48
N ASP A 106 -11.38 6.67 -13.80
CA ASP A 106 -10.64 6.67 -15.06
C ASP A 106 -9.54 5.60 -15.08
N LEU A 107 -8.91 5.34 -13.92
CA LEU A 107 -7.87 4.32 -13.78
C LEU A 107 -8.43 2.90 -13.70
N GLN A 108 -9.70 2.73 -13.29
CA GLN A 108 -10.29 1.42 -13.03
C GLN A 108 -10.10 0.40 -14.18
N PRO A 109 -10.38 0.73 -15.46
CA PRO A 109 -10.20 -0.23 -16.56
C PRO A 109 -8.75 -0.67 -16.73
N TRP A 110 -7.80 0.24 -16.51
CA TRP A 110 -6.37 -0.04 -16.60
C TRP A 110 -5.91 -0.87 -15.40
N ILE A 111 -6.29 -0.52 -14.17
CA ILE A 111 -5.92 -1.29 -12.97
C ILE A 111 -6.43 -2.74 -13.09
N ALA A 112 -7.68 -2.92 -13.54
CA ALA A 112 -8.28 -4.25 -13.70
C ALA A 112 -7.61 -5.12 -14.77
N SER A 113 -6.82 -4.52 -15.69
CA SER A 113 -6.12 -5.24 -16.75
C SER A 113 -4.67 -5.60 -16.41
N ILE A 114 -4.14 -5.14 -15.28
CA ILE A 114 -2.77 -5.43 -14.86
C ILE A 114 -2.61 -6.94 -14.59
N PRO A 115 -1.68 -7.63 -15.26
CA PRO A 115 -1.53 -9.09 -15.16
C PRO A 115 -0.66 -9.51 -13.95
N ALA A 116 -0.84 -8.85 -12.80
CA ALA A 116 -0.09 -9.12 -11.57
C ALA A 116 -0.94 -8.75 -10.34
N PRO A 117 -0.57 -9.20 -9.13
CA PRO A 117 -1.18 -8.67 -7.92
C PRO A 117 -1.01 -7.16 -7.84
N VAL A 118 -2.09 -6.42 -7.63
CA VAL A 118 -2.09 -4.96 -7.48
C VAL A 118 -2.43 -4.62 -6.05
N VAL A 119 -1.63 -3.76 -5.42
CA VAL A 119 -1.89 -3.20 -4.10
C VAL A 119 -2.23 -1.72 -4.25
N ILE A 120 -3.44 -1.33 -3.86
CA ILE A 120 -3.88 0.06 -3.84
C ILE A 120 -3.58 0.68 -2.47
N ASP A 121 -2.80 1.76 -2.48
CA ASP A 121 -2.40 2.47 -1.26
C ASP A 121 -3.57 3.23 -0.61
N HIS A 122 -3.52 3.32 0.72
CA HIS A 122 -4.26 4.25 1.57
C HIS A 122 -5.78 4.38 1.31
N PHE A 123 -6.52 3.26 1.39
CA PHE A 123 -7.95 3.20 1.06
C PHE A 123 -8.28 3.72 -0.34
N GLY A 124 -7.33 3.71 -1.30
CA GLY A 124 -7.51 4.33 -2.61
C GLY A 124 -7.67 5.85 -2.56
N ARG A 125 -7.27 6.51 -1.47
CA ARG A 125 -7.42 7.95 -1.24
C ARG A 125 -8.86 8.44 -1.35
N ILE A 126 -9.82 7.58 -1.01
CA ILE A 126 -11.24 7.91 -0.99
C ILE A 126 -11.51 8.99 0.06
N ASP A 127 -12.28 10.00 -0.33
CA ASP A 127 -12.63 11.11 0.54
C ASP A 127 -13.91 10.77 1.34
N PRO A 128 -13.82 10.49 2.65
CA PRO A 128 -14.99 10.07 3.44
C PRO A 128 -16.09 11.13 3.48
N GLY A 129 -15.76 12.41 3.32
CA GLY A 129 -16.77 13.47 3.38
C GLY A 129 -17.52 13.72 2.06
N LEU A 130 -17.28 12.92 1.02
CA LEU A 130 -18.12 12.89 -0.20
C LEU A 130 -19.21 11.81 -0.14
N GLY A 131 -19.30 11.07 0.98
CA GLY A 131 -20.28 10.02 1.19
C GLY A 131 -19.93 8.70 0.50
N MET A 132 -20.71 7.67 0.82
CA MET A 132 -20.45 6.29 0.38
C MET A 132 -20.86 6.03 -1.09
N ASP A 133 -21.69 6.88 -1.67
CA ASP A 133 -22.15 6.74 -3.07
C ASP A 133 -21.30 7.55 -4.07
N GLN A 134 -20.10 7.96 -3.68
CA GLN A 134 -19.19 8.66 -4.60
C GLN A 134 -18.65 7.70 -5.68
N ALA A 135 -18.47 8.21 -6.90
CA ALA A 135 -17.98 7.41 -8.02
C ALA A 135 -16.62 6.75 -7.73
N PRO A 136 -15.61 7.44 -7.14
CA PRO A 136 -14.36 6.81 -6.75
C PRO A 136 -14.51 5.58 -5.86
N PHE A 137 -15.41 5.62 -4.87
CA PHE A 137 -15.55 4.51 -3.93
C PHE A 137 -16.24 3.32 -4.59
N ARG A 138 -17.24 3.54 -5.45
CA ARG A 138 -17.81 2.47 -6.29
C ARG A 138 -16.74 1.82 -7.17
N SER A 139 -15.85 2.60 -7.77
CA SER A 139 -14.73 2.07 -8.55
C SER A 139 -13.75 1.26 -7.71
N LEU A 140 -13.43 1.71 -6.49
CA LEU A 140 -12.61 0.94 -5.57
C LEU A 140 -13.25 -0.40 -5.20
N LEU A 141 -14.56 -0.41 -4.93
CA LEU A 141 -15.30 -1.65 -4.62
C LEU A 141 -15.35 -2.60 -5.82
N ALA A 142 -15.55 -2.08 -7.03
CA ALA A 142 -15.50 -2.88 -8.25
C ALA A 142 -14.11 -3.51 -8.44
N LEU A 143 -13.04 -2.75 -8.23
CA LEU A 143 -11.67 -3.25 -8.26
C LEU A 143 -11.43 -4.29 -7.16
N ALA A 144 -11.89 -4.05 -5.93
CA ALA A 144 -11.74 -4.96 -4.79
C ALA A 144 -12.37 -6.33 -5.04
N ALA A 145 -13.38 -6.42 -5.90
CA ALA A 145 -14.00 -7.69 -6.32
C ALA A 145 -13.07 -8.55 -7.21
N HIS A 146 -12.05 -7.98 -7.83
CA HIS A 146 -11.05 -8.75 -8.57
C HIS A 146 -10.08 -9.46 -7.61
N ARG A 147 -9.82 -10.75 -7.87
CA ARG A 147 -8.98 -11.61 -7.00
C ARG A 147 -7.51 -11.18 -6.93
N HIS A 148 -7.03 -10.40 -7.90
CA HIS A 148 -5.65 -9.91 -7.94
C HIS A 148 -5.50 -8.51 -7.32
N VAL A 149 -6.58 -7.85 -6.91
CA VAL A 149 -6.54 -6.50 -6.32
C VAL A 149 -6.62 -6.58 -4.80
N TRP A 150 -5.66 -5.92 -4.17
CA TRP A 150 -5.47 -5.78 -2.73
C TRP A 150 -5.55 -4.31 -2.33
N ILE A 151 -5.96 -4.03 -1.10
CA ILE A 151 -6.13 -2.66 -0.61
C ILE A 151 -5.48 -2.52 0.75
N LYS A 152 -4.66 -1.47 0.91
CA LYS A 152 -4.10 -1.09 2.21
C LYS A 152 -5.08 -0.22 2.99
N LEU A 153 -5.52 -0.68 4.15
CA LEU A 153 -6.29 0.09 5.13
C LEU A 153 -5.35 1.01 5.94
N THR A 154 -4.62 1.88 5.26
CA THR A 154 -3.58 2.75 5.83
C THR A 154 -3.84 4.21 5.53
N GLY A 155 -3.16 5.15 6.20
CA GLY A 155 -3.30 6.57 5.88
C GLY A 155 -4.68 7.16 6.22
N ALA A 156 -5.37 6.62 7.23
CA ALA A 156 -6.65 7.16 7.71
C ALA A 156 -6.52 8.63 8.15
N ASP A 157 -5.38 8.98 8.77
CA ASP A 157 -4.94 10.34 9.09
C ASP A 157 -4.88 11.28 7.88
N ARG A 158 -4.70 10.72 6.68
CA ARG A 158 -4.51 11.49 5.45
C ARG A 158 -5.80 11.70 4.66
N ILE A 159 -6.86 10.96 4.96
CA ILE A 159 -8.15 11.06 4.27
C ILE A 159 -9.28 11.53 5.21
N SER A 160 -9.16 11.28 6.52
CA SER A 160 -10.16 11.71 7.48
C SER A 160 -10.28 13.23 7.52
N ARG A 161 -11.52 13.72 7.60
CA ARG A 161 -11.86 15.13 7.81
C ARG A 161 -12.09 15.46 9.28
N VAL A 162 -12.30 14.47 10.14
CA VAL A 162 -12.63 14.66 11.57
C VAL A 162 -11.47 14.32 12.52
N GLY A 163 -10.41 13.67 12.03
CA GLY A 163 -9.25 13.29 12.83
C GLY A 163 -9.50 12.05 13.70
N PRO A 164 -8.58 11.69 14.60
CA PRO A 164 -8.67 10.49 15.44
C PRO A 164 -9.99 10.46 16.26
N PRO A 165 -10.66 9.30 16.40
CA PRO A 165 -10.26 7.96 15.96
C PRO A 165 -10.65 7.64 14.51
N TYR A 166 -10.83 8.66 13.66
CA TYR A 166 -11.12 8.56 12.23
C TYR A 166 -12.46 7.89 11.92
N ALA A 167 -13.48 8.24 12.71
CA ALA A 167 -14.82 7.64 12.63
C ALA A 167 -15.50 7.80 11.25
N ASP A 168 -15.10 8.80 10.47
CA ASP A 168 -15.57 9.01 9.10
C ASP A 168 -14.97 8.03 8.08
N VAL A 169 -13.82 7.42 8.37
CA VAL A 169 -13.19 6.38 7.54
C VAL A 169 -13.76 4.99 7.83
N GLN A 170 -14.30 4.77 9.03
CA GLN A 170 -14.81 3.48 9.47
C GLN A 170 -15.83 2.84 8.49
N PRO A 171 -16.84 3.56 7.96
CA PRO A 171 -17.77 2.97 7.00
C PRO A 171 -17.11 2.47 5.71
N ILE A 172 -16.09 3.19 5.22
CA ILE A 172 -15.29 2.78 4.06
C ILE A 172 -14.57 1.47 4.36
N ALA A 173 -13.89 1.40 5.52
CA ALA A 173 -13.18 0.20 5.94
C ALA A 173 -14.09 -1.03 6.06
N GLN A 174 -15.24 -0.87 6.71
CA GLN A 174 -16.22 -1.95 6.90
C GLN A 174 -16.75 -2.48 5.56
N ARG A 175 -17.07 -1.56 4.64
CA ARG A 175 -17.55 -1.96 3.32
C ARG A 175 -16.47 -2.65 2.47
N LEU A 176 -15.19 -2.28 2.63
CA LEU A 176 -14.08 -3.01 2.01
C LEU A 176 -13.89 -4.41 2.60
N VAL A 177 -14.04 -4.56 3.93
CA VAL A 177 -13.99 -5.86 4.60
C VAL A 177 -15.06 -6.81 4.06
N GLU A 178 -16.28 -6.32 3.85
CA GLU A 178 -17.37 -7.13 3.28
C GLU A 178 -17.06 -7.67 1.88
N VAL A 179 -16.28 -6.95 1.07
CA VAL A 179 -16.00 -7.31 -0.33
C VAL A 179 -14.71 -8.10 -0.50
N ALA A 180 -13.70 -7.81 0.33
CA ALA A 180 -12.33 -8.25 0.06
C ALA A 180 -11.55 -8.61 1.33
N ALA A 181 -12.18 -9.10 2.40
CA ALA A 181 -11.51 -9.47 3.66
C ALA A 181 -10.22 -10.30 3.52
N ASP A 182 -10.11 -11.13 2.48
CA ASP A 182 -8.94 -11.96 2.16
C ASP A 182 -7.84 -11.23 1.35
N ARG A 183 -8.05 -9.95 1.04
CA ARG A 183 -7.15 -9.10 0.23
C ARG A 183 -6.94 -7.70 0.81
N LEU A 184 -7.16 -7.54 2.12
CA LEU A 184 -6.89 -6.29 2.83
C LEU A 184 -5.57 -6.38 3.60
N LEU A 185 -4.84 -5.29 3.62
CA LEU A 185 -3.54 -5.17 4.29
C LEU A 185 -3.56 -3.98 5.24
N TRP A 186 -2.66 -3.98 6.21
CA TRP A 186 -2.41 -2.82 7.06
C TRP A 186 -0.93 -2.51 7.19
N GLY A 187 -0.62 -1.27 7.52
CA GLY A 187 0.71 -0.75 7.76
C GLY A 187 0.61 0.61 8.44
N SER A 188 1.67 1.02 9.13
CA SER A 188 1.67 2.29 9.87
C SER A 188 1.75 3.52 8.97
N ASP A 189 2.33 3.39 7.78
CA ASP A 189 2.74 4.52 6.93
C ASP A 189 3.75 5.47 7.63
N TRP A 190 4.50 4.92 8.58
CA TRP A 190 5.63 5.61 9.22
C TRP A 190 6.71 5.93 8.16
N PRO A 191 7.37 7.10 8.21
CA PRO A 191 7.41 8.08 9.30
C PRO A 191 6.35 9.19 9.21
N HIS A 192 5.22 8.96 8.55
CA HIS A 192 4.14 9.95 8.40
C HIS A 192 4.66 11.24 7.76
N THR A 193 5.29 11.11 6.59
CA THR A 193 5.80 12.24 5.82
C THR A 193 4.67 13.20 5.42
N GLY A 194 5.00 14.49 5.30
CA GLY A 194 4.04 15.57 4.98
C GLY A 194 3.39 16.23 6.20
N TYR A 195 3.67 15.76 7.41
CA TYR A 195 3.28 16.42 8.66
C TYR A 195 4.44 17.28 9.19
N PHE A 196 4.31 18.60 9.07
CA PHE A 196 5.30 19.57 9.57
C PHE A 196 4.93 20.16 10.93
N ASP A 197 3.67 19.99 11.35
CA ASP A 197 3.18 20.37 12.67
C ASP A 197 3.18 19.12 13.57
N PRO A 198 4.02 19.08 14.64
CA PRO A 198 4.07 17.97 15.58
C PRO A 198 2.73 17.66 16.25
N GLN A 199 1.85 18.65 16.41
CA GLN A 199 0.53 18.44 17.02
C GLN A 199 -0.43 17.68 16.10
N ARG A 200 -0.17 17.69 14.80
CA ARG A 200 -0.97 16.99 13.78
C ARG A 200 -0.39 15.64 13.38
N MET A 201 0.84 15.34 13.81
CA MET A 201 1.51 14.09 13.47
C MET A 201 0.76 12.92 14.11
N PRO A 202 0.30 11.94 13.32
CA PRO A 202 -0.39 10.79 13.88
C PRO A 202 0.58 9.92 14.68
N GLN A 203 0.06 9.25 15.71
CA GLN A 203 0.80 8.20 16.40
C GLN A 203 0.48 6.85 15.75
N ALA A 204 1.51 6.06 15.42
CA ALA A 204 1.33 4.75 14.81
C ALA A 204 0.43 3.81 15.66
N GLY A 205 0.52 3.90 16.99
CA GLY A 205 -0.39 3.17 17.90
C GLY A 205 -1.85 3.59 17.73
N GLY A 206 -2.14 4.89 17.62
CA GLY A 206 -3.50 5.37 17.38
C GLY A 206 -4.07 4.95 16.02
N LEU A 207 -3.23 4.77 15.00
CA LEU A 207 -3.64 4.21 13.71
C LEU A 207 -3.92 2.70 13.79
N LEU A 208 -3.20 1.97 14.64
CA LEU A 208 -3.48 0.56 14.93
C LEU A 208 -4.78 0.41 15.73
N ASP A 209 -5.01 1.27 16.73
CA ASP A 209 -6.27 1.33 17.47
C ASP A 209 -7.45 1.67 16.55
N ALA A 210 -7.25 2.55 15.56
CA ALA A 210 -8.26 2.84 14.55
C ALA A 210 -8.62 1.60 13.72
N LEU A 211 -7.63 0.77 13.33
CA LEU A 211 -7.91 -0.51 12.67
C LEU A 211 -8.80 -1.41 13.54
N CYS A 212 -8.55 -1.46 14.86
CA CYS A 212 -9.37 -2.22 15.80
C CYS A 212 -10.83 -1.72 15.84
N ASN A 213 -11.05 -0.41 15.70
CA ASN A 213 -12.39 0.17 15.61
C ASN A 213 -13.05 -0.12 14.25
N PHE A 214 -12.28 -0.06 13.16
CA PHE A 214 -12.76 -0.33 11.81
C PHE A 214 -13.19 -1.80 11.64
N VAL A 215 -12.40 -2.71 12.21
CA VAL A 215 -12.55 -4.17 12.08
C VAL A 215 -12.53 -4.78 13.49
N PRO A 216 -13.68 -4.81 14.20
CA PRO A 216 -13.76 -5.30 15.57
C PRO A 216 -13.61 -6.82 15.69
N GLN A 217 -13.79 -7.58 14.61
CA GLN A 217 -13.63 -9.03 14.58
C GLN A 217 -12.14 -9.40 14.55
N ALA A 218 -11.70 -10.18 15.54
CA ALA A 218 -10.29 -10.56 15.70
C ALA A 218 -9.76 -11.41 14.55
N ASP A 219 -10.55 -12.38 14.08
CA ASP A 219 -10.19 -13.25 12.95
C ASP A 219 -9.96 -12.46 11.65
N LEU A 220 -10.75 -11.42 11.41
CA LEU A 220 -10.55 -10.54 10.25
C LEU A 220 -9.30 -9.67 10.41
N ARG A 221 -8.98 -9.21 11.63
CA ARG A 221 -7.72 -8.49 11.88
C ARG A 221 -6.51 -9.40 11.71
N ASP A 222 -6.58 -10.64 12.19
CA ASP A 222 -5.50 -11.62 12.03
C ASP A 222 -5.23 -11.88 10.55
N ARG A 223 -6.28 -11.99 9.72
CA ARG A 223 -6.12 -12.04 8.27
C ARG A 223 -5.40 -10.82 7.73
N ILE A 224 -5.87 -9.62 8.06
CA ILE A 224 -5.31 -8.35 7.55
C ILE A 224 -3.83 -8.17 7.95
N LEU A 225 -3.48 -8.56 9.18
CA LEU A 225 -2.17 -8.33 9.78
C LEU A 225 -1.17 -9.47 9.52
N VAL A 226 -1.66 -10.69 9.25
CA VAL A 226 -0.82 -11.89 9.17
C VAL A 226 -1.07 -12.68 7.89
N ASP A 227 -2.26 -13.24 7.68
CA ASP A 227 -2.47 -14.20 6.59
C ASP A 227 -2.43 -13.55 5.21
N ASN A 228 -3.10 -12.41 5.05
CA ASN A 228 -3.18 -11.67 3.81
C ASN A 228 -1.80 -11.22 3.29
N PRO A 229 -0.94 -10.55 4.08
CA PRO A 229 0.39 -10.19 3.60
C PRO A 229 1.27 -11.41 3.26
N LEU A 230 1.10 -12.54 3.94
CA LEU A 230 1.80 -13.80 3.59
C LEU A 230 1.28 -14.39 2.28
N ASN A 231 -0.04 -14.38 2.08
CA ASN A 231 -0.66 -14.83 0.84
C ASN A 231 -0.25 -13.96 -0.36
N LEU A 232 -0.13 -12.65 -0.17
CA LEU A 232 0.30 -11.72 -1.22
C LEU A 232 1.70 -12.04 -1.75
N ILE A 233 2.65 -12.34 -0.87
CA ILE A 233 4.05 -12.63 -1.27
C ILE A 233 4.28 -14.10 -1.65
N GLY A 234 3.31 -14.97 -1.38
CA GLY A 234 3.42 -16.42 -1.59
C GLY A 234 4.35 -17.10 -0.58
N ALA A 235 4.63 -18.39 -0.79
CA ALA A 235 5.63 -19.11 0.01
C ALA A 235 7.02 -18.49 -0.25
N ALA A 236 7.61 -17.92 0.80
CA ALA A 236 8.96 -17.36 0.80
C ALA A 236 10.03 -18.46 0.80
#